data_AF-A0ABD3Q4Z7-F1
#
_entry.id   AF-A0ABD3Q4Z7-F1
#
_cell.length_a   1.000
_cell.length_b   1.000
_cell.length_c   1.000
_cell.angle_alpha   90.00
_cell.angle_beta   90.00
_cell.angle_gamma   90.00
#
_symmetry.space_group_name_H-M   'P 1'
#
loop_
_entity.id
_entity.type
_entity.pdbx_description
1 polymer ?
#
loop_
_entity_poly.entity_id
_entity_poly.type
_entity_poly.pdbx_seq_one_letter_code
_entity_poly.pdbx_strand_id
1 'polypeptide(L)'
;MDFETNYPDTATEKLCQLYGIETLPCKHESTQQASDDDSIATLSLHDRVNSRLVIVRETPSGQVLWKCPVDEVDTIADHLVARNHVRFRLPCYSFRSMLLPMRENERPPVRSSIWLRYCARALFFSAWHIFNQHGNVSMATSRGRFPEMVYCWFSDEEQITNNDDNDKWAFYYGIKLLSNEEAEGWLLYQLLDDTQGEHFLSFSFRTMNVIKKHMGLSWEDQLGLYSRIDAVASKFKFQEAVKGLGRSLDEPVPSLSEAFWLPSERAHAALDDLFYSQLIKTPTEIEELHQNLNELTANLSPPNVELFSFVQLAMKAYLAQMQKHFTLLRLMFDTSSNGTLTDFYEEPRDLPPSTEFDVNPIIGFPELQKIMKTLWPNLSMKEISIVYREAHDIMYPRSQWGKPTIDGISFESFVAAADRRCLFSQIREEH
;
A
#
# COMPACT_ATOMS: atom_id res chain seq x y z
N MET A 1 -31.86 51.48 25.07
CA MET A 1 -32.31 51.12 23.71
C MET A 1 -31.41 49.98 23.30
N ASP A 2 -31.79 48.76 23.67
CA ASP A 2 -31.08 47.55 23.27
C ASP A 2 -32.06 46.75 22.42
N PHE A 3 -31.76 46.65 21.12
CA PHE A 3 -32.44 45.74 20.20
C PHE A 3 -31.46 44.59 19.93
N GLU A 4 -31.53 43.54 20.75
CA GLU A 4 -31.05 42.22 20.35
C GLU A 4 -32.22 41.49 19.67
N THR A 5 -32.21 41.48 18.34
CA THR A 5 -33.08 40.62 17.53
C THR A 5 -32.47 39.23 17.45
N ASN A 6 -32.96 38.32 18.29
CA ASN A 6 -32.79 36.87 18.11
C ASN A 6 -33.67 36.42 16.93
N TYR A 7 -33.05 36.12 15.80
CA TYR A 7 -33.68 35.29 14.77
C TYR A 7 -33.20 33.84 14.95
N PRO A 8 -34.10 32.86 15.12
CA PRO A 8 -33.70 31.46 15.07
C PRO A 8 -33.28 31.11 13.64
N ASP A 9 -32.16 30.41 13.53
CA ASP A 9 -31.51 30.00 12.29
C ASP A 9 -32.30 28.87 11.59
N THR A 10 -33.46 29.26 11.06
CA THR A 10 -34.43 28.38 10.36
C THR A 10 -33.88 27.77 9.07
N ALA A 11 -32.71 28.21 8.60
CA ALA A 11 -32.03 27.63 7.44
C ALA A 11 -31.36 26.29 7.80
N THR A 12 -30.70 26.25 8.96
CA THR A 12 -29.95 25.09 9.46
C THR A 12 -30.89 23.94 9.84
N GLU A 13 -32.03 24.27 10.45
CA GLU A 13 -33.04 23.29 10.85
C GLU A 13 -33.78 22.65 9.65
N LYS A 14 -34.01 23.43 8.59
CA LYS A 14 -34.56 22.93 7.31
C LYS A 14 -33.58 22.04 6.56
N LEU A 15 -32.27 22.30 6.68
CA LEU A 15 -31.22 21.49 6.08
C LEU A 15 -31.12 20.12 6.76
N CYS A 16 -31.21 20.06 8.10
CA CYS A 16 -31.20 18.80 8.85
C CYS A 16 -32.44 17.92 8.55
N GLN A 17 -33.62 18.54 8.36
CA GLN A 17 -34.83 17.81 7.98
C GLN A 17 -34.77 17.24 6.55
N LEU A 18 -34.01 17.85 5.64
CA LEU A 18 -33.87 17.39 4.25
C LEU A 18 -33.12 16.04 4.13
N TYR A 19 -32.26 15.73 5.11
CA TYR A 19 -31.43 14.52 5.14
C TYR A 19 -31.88 13.48 6.18
N GLY A 20 -33.09 13.64 6.75
CA GLY A 20 -33.66 12.67 7.71
C GLY A 20 -32.96 12.63 9.07
N ILE A 21 -32.33 13.73 9.49
CA ILE A 21 -31.56 13.82 10.73
C ILE A 21 -32.49 14.27 11.87
N GLU A 22 -32.70 13.42 12.88
CA GLU A 22 -33.37 13.82 14.12
C GLU A 22 -32.43 14.72 14.93
N THR A 23 -32.83 15.98 15.15
CA THR A 23 -32.10 16.91 16.00
C THR A 23 -32.22 16.50 17.47
N LEU A 24 -31.09 16.14 18.10
CA LEU A 24 -31.04 15.96 19.56
C LEU A 24 -31.21 17.33 20.24
N PRO A 25 -32.14 17.48 21.19
CA PRO A 25 -32.37 18.77 21.85
C PRO A 25 -31.17 19.15 22.70
N CYS A 26 -30.58 20.32 22.39
CA CYS A 26 -29.51 20.90 23.16
C CYS A 26 -30.05 21.39 24.51
N LYS A 27 -29.82 20.62 25.59
CA LYS A 27 -30.06 21.09 26.95
C LYS A 27 -28.90 21.99 27.38
N HIS A 28 -29.15 23.28 27.52
CA HIS A 28 -28.29 24.15 28.31
C HIS A 28 -28.48 23.81 29.79
N GLU A 29 -27.52 23.09 30.37
CA GLU A 29 -27.40 22.97 31.83
C GLU A 29 -26.34 23.94 32.32
N SER A 30 -26.79 24.88 33.15
CA SER A 30 -25.97 25.84 33.87
C SER A 30 -25.26 25.18 35.06
N THR A 31 -24.02 25.59 35.24
CA THR A 31 -23.05 25.24 36.27
C THR A 31 -23.62 25.06 37.68
N GLN A 32 -23.36 23.92 38.33
CA GLN A 32 -23.21 23.82 39.78
C GLN A 32 -22.23 22.70 40.19
N GLN A 33 -21.50 22.99 41.26
CA GLN A 33 -20.29 22.32 41.76
C GLN A 33 -20.51 20.97 42.46
N ALA A 34 -19.46 20.14 42.33
CA ALA A 34 -18.89 19.21 43.32
C ALA A 34 -19.72 18.01 43.81
N SER A 35 -19.25 16.81 43.44
CA SER A 35 -18.81 15.80 44.40
C SER A 35 -17.97 14.73 43.70
N ASP A 36 -16.86 14.38 44.34
CA ASP A 36 -15.94 13.29 44.02
C ASP A 36 -16.69 11.96 43.77
N ASP A 37 -16.32 11.27 42.69
CA ASP A 37 -16.23 9.82 42.71
C ASP A 37 -15.15 9.35 41.72
N ASP A 38 -14.03 8.92 42.30
CA ASP A 38 -12.85 8.35 41.67
C ASP A 38 -13.17 6.94 41.15
N SER A 39 -13.47 6.80 39.86
CA SER A 39 -13.39 5.48 39.19
C SER A 39 -13.19 5.53 37.67
N ILE A 40 -12.51 6.55 37.13
CA ILE A 40 -12.11 6.62 35.70
C ILE A 40 -10.58 6.66 35.60
N ALA A 41 -9.91 5.79 36.33
CA ALA A 41 -8.45 5.70 36.33
C ALA A 41 -7.98 4.25 36.28
N THR A 42 -8.34 3.51 35.22
CA THR A 42 -7.61 2.33 34.70
C THR A 42 -8.25 1.82 33.40
N LEU A 43 -8.50 2.71 32.43
CA LEU A 43 -8.58 2.27 31.04
C LEU A 43 -7.26 2.62 30.39
N SER A 44 -6.60 1.63 29.82
CA SER A 44 -5.30 1.83 29.19
C SER A 44 -5.46 2.86 28.07
N LEU A 45 -4.43 3.68 27.83
CA LEU A 45 -4.43 4.62 26.69
C LEU A 45 -4.68 3.87 25.36
N HIS A 46 -4.41 2.56 25.32
CA HIS A 46 -4.64 1.67 24.21
C HIS A 46 -6.13 1.41 23.93
N ASP A 47 -7.00 1.39 24.95
CA ASP A 47 -8.45 1.23 24.78
C ASP A 47 -9.13 2.51 24.27
N ARG A 48 -8.51 3.67 24.49
CA ARG A 48 -8.94 4.96 23.91
C ARG A 48 -8.52 5.10 22.44
N VAL A 49 -7.54 4.29 21.99
CA VAL A 49 -7.04 4.22 20.61
C VAL A 49 -7.68 3.03 19.86
N ASN A 50 -8.86 2.57 20.28
CA ASN A 50 -9.87 2.04 19.36
C ASN A 50 -10.56 3.18 18.58
N SER A 51 -9.76 4.19 18.21
CA SER A 51 -10.23 5.44 17.65
C SER A 51 -10.77 5.20 16.26
N ARG A 52 -12.10 5.04 16.17
CA ARG A 52 -12.84 5.59 15.05
C ARG A 52 -12.34 7.02 14.92
N LEU A 53 -11.62 7.31 13.83
CA LEU A 53 -11.27 8.67 13.48
C LEU A 53 -12.55 9.49 13.57
N VAL A 54 -12.47 10.69 14.11
CA VAL A 54 -13.64 11.55 14.26
C VAL A 54 -13.26 12.90 13.73
N ILE A 55 -14.00 13.39 12.73
CA ILE A 55 -13.87 14.79 12.33
C ILE A 55 -14.59 15.57 13.41
N VAL A 56 -13.85 16.45 14.07
CA VAL A 56 -14.36 17.28 15.15
C VAL A 56 -14.36 18.73 14.66
N ARG A 57 -15.54 19.36 14.70
CA ARG A 57 -15.65 20.81 14.53
C ARG A 57 -15.60 21.43 15.90
N GLU A 58 -14.58 22.24 16.15
CA GLU A 58 -14.42 22.95 17.42
C GLU A 58 -14.55 24.45 17.22
N THR A 59 -15.08 25.15 18.23
CA THR A 59 -14.98 26.62 18.30
C THR A 59 -13.54 27.04 18.54
N PRO A 60 -13.18 28.32 18.30
CA PRO A 60 -11.91 28.88 18.73
C PRO A 60 -11.64 28.79 20.25
N SER A 61 -12.69 28.60 21.06
CA SER A 61 -12.60 28.37 22.51
C SER A 61 -12.35 26.90 22.89
N GLY A 62 -12.25 25.99 21.92
CA GLY A 62 -12.03 24.55 22.14
C GLY A 62 -13.31 23.77 22.48
N GLN A 63 -14.49 24.34 22.23
CA GLN A 63 -15.76 23.63 22.44
C GLN A 63 -16.09 22.80 21.20
N VAL A 64 -16.28 21.50 21.40
CA VAL A 64 -16.70 20.57 20.35
C VAL A 64 -18.16 20.86 19.97
N LEU A 65 -18.39 21.35 18.75
CA LEU A 65 -19.71 21.61 18.18
C LEU A 65 -20.27 20.38 17.47
N TRP A 66 -19.40 19.55 16.91
CA TRP A 66 -19.77 18.42 16.07
C TRP A 66 -18.67 17.37 16.09
N LYS A 67 -19.05 16.09 16.11
CA LYS A 67 -18.13 14.95 16.13
C LYS A 67 -18.73 13.84 15.27
N CYS A 68 -18.15 13.58 14.11
CA CYS A 68 -18.61 12.51 13.23
C CYS A 68 -17.59 11.37 13.19
N PRO A 69 -17.96 10.14 13.56
CA PRO A 69 -17.11 8.98 13.36
C PRO A 69 -16.89 8.78 11.86
N VAL A 70 -15.62 8.72 11.47
CA VAL A 70 -15.15 8.46 10.11
C VAL A 70 -15.28 6.95 9.87
N ASP A 71 -16.52 6.50 9.77
CA ASP A 71 -16.85 5.19 9.19
C ASP A 71 -16.79 5.29 7.62
N GLU A 72 -16.66 6.52 7.06
CA GLU A 72 -16.62 6.85 5.62
C GLU A 72 -15.20 7.15 5.07
N VAL A 73 -14.14 6.56 5.65
CA VAL A 73 -12.76 6.73 5.13
C VAL A 73 -12.69 6.37 3.64
N ASP A 74 -13.46 5.36 3.23
CA ASP A 74 -13.47 4.86 1.85
C ASP A 74 -14.05 5.91 0.88
N THR A 75 -15.09 6.65 1.25
CA THR A 75 -15.68 7.70 0.41
C THR A 75 -14.76 8.92 0.27
N ILE A 76 -14.11 9.34 1.37
CA ILE A 76 -13.12 10.43 1.35
C ILE A 76 -11.87 9.99 0.57
N ALA A 77 -11.43 8.75 0.76
CA ALA A 77 -10.33 8.16 0.00
C ALA A 77 -10.65 8.13 -1.49
N ASP A 78 -11.86 7.68 -1.87
CA ASP A 78 -12.30 7.65 -3.26
C ASP A 78 -12.35 9.06 -3.87
N HIS A 79 -12.84 10.06 -3.13
CA HIS A 79 -12.83 11.45 -3.60
C HIS A 79 -11.42 12.04 -3.75
N LEU A 80 -10.51 11.74 -2.82
CA LEU A 80 -9.10 12.18 -2.89
C LEU A 80 -8.33 11.45 -3.99
N VAL A 81 -8.56 10.16 -4.18
CA VAL A 81 -8.00 9.34 -5.26
C VAL A 81 -8.54 9.84 -6.61
N ALA A 82 -9.83 10.15 -6.72
CA ALA A 82 -10.43 10.72 -7.92
C ALA A 82 -9.82 12.07 -8.31
N ARG A 83 -9.47 12.90 -7.31
CA ARG A 83 -8.80 14.20 -7.51
C ARG A 83 -7.32 14.05 -7.88
N ASN A 84 -6.66 13.00 -7.39
CA ASN A 84 -5.23 12.70 -7.62
C ASN A 84 -4.96 11.71 -8.76
N HIS A 85 -5.98 11.24 -9.48
CA HIS A 85 -5.74 10.45 -10.68
C HIS A 85 -4.89 11.28 -11.65
N VAL A 86 -3.61 10.92 -11.74
CA VAL A 86 -2.78 11.18 -12.90
C VAL A 86 -3.53 10.54 -14.06
N ARG A 87 -4.36 11.33 -14.75
CA ARG A 87 -5.32 10.87 -15.77
C ARG A 87 -4.67 10.11 -16.94
N PHE A 88 -3.34 9.98 -16.96
CA PHE A 88 -2.56 9.39 -18.04
C PHE A 88 -1.31 8.62 -17.56
N ARG A 89 -1.39 7.82 -16.46
CA ARG A 89 -0.29 6.88 -16.15
C ARG A 89 -0.34 5.68 -17.11
N LEU A 90 0.79 5.40 -17.76
CA LEU A 90 0.97 4.20 -18.57
C LEU A 90 1.24 2.99 -17.64
N PRO A 91 0.48 1.89 -17.74
CA PRO A 91 0.76 0.68 -16.96
C PRO A 91 2.13 0.10 -17.28
N CYS A 92 2.82 -0.38 -16.24
CA CYS A 92 4.18 -0.92 -16.27
C CYS A 92 5.16 0.02 -16.97
N TYR A 93 5.01 1.33 -16.75
CA TYR A 93 5.86 2.34 -17.38
C TYR A 93 7.35 2.06 -17.18
N SER A 94 7.78 1.75 -15.95
CA SER A 94 9.17 1.45 -15.62
C SER A 94 9.71 0.32 -16.49
N PHE A 95 9.03 -0.83 -16.53
CA PHE A 95 9.44 -1.96 -17.37
C PHE A 95 9.44 -1.62 -18.86
N ARG A 96 8.33 -1.02 -19.34
CA ARG A 96 8.15 -0.70 -20.76
C ARG A 96 9.15 0.31 -21.28
N SER A 97 9.58 1.25 -20.44
CA SER A 97 10.57 2.26 -20.81
C SER A 97 11.96 1.66 -21.09
N MET A 98 12.23 0.47 -20.56
CA MET A 98 13.47 -0.28 -20.81
C MET A 98 13.39 -1.20 -22.04
N LEU A 99 12.20 -1.46 -22.56
CA LEU A 99 12.01 -2.32 -23.74
C LEU A 99 12.37 -1.59 -25.02
N LEU A 100 13.00 -2.30 -25.96
CA LEU A 100 13.18 -1.76 -27.30
C LEU A 100 11.81 -1.55 -27.98
N PRO A 101 11.61 -0.41 -28.67
CA PRO A 101 10.37 -0.16 -29.41
C PRO A 101 10.12 -1.27 -30.42
N MET A 102 8.91 -1.83 -30.40
CA MET A 102 8.46 -2.74 -31.46
C MET A 102 8.37 -1.99 -32.79
N ARG A 103 8.69 -2.67 -33.89
CA ARG A 103 8.55 -2.07 -35.23
C ARG A 103 7.07 -1.86 -35.56
N GLU A 104 6.79 -0.82 -36.32
CA GLU A 104 5.46 -0.56 -36.84
C GLU A 104 5.00 -1.78 -37.68
N ASN A 105 3.89 -2.41 -37.29
CA ASN A 105 3.32 -3.68 -37.82
C ASN A 105 3.86 -5.00 -37.23
N GLU A 106 4.77 -4.97 -36.27
CA GLU A 106 5.21 -6.17 -35.57
C GLU A 106 4.16 -6.60 -34.53
N ARG A 107 3.75 -7.87 -34.55
CA ARG A 107 2.85 -8.41 -33.53
C ARG A 107 3.64 -8.77 -32.28
N PRO A 108 3.05 -8.61 -31.08
CA PRO A 108 3.68 -9.09 -29.86
C PRO A 108 4.05 -10.56 -29.98
N PRO A 109 5.28 -10.95 -29.63
CA PRO A 109 5.66 -12.35 -29.59
C PRO A 109 4.79 -13.10 -28.59
N VAL A 110 4.38 -14.31 -28.95
CA VAL A 110 3.49 -15.15 -28.14
C VAL A 110 4.25 -16.35 -27.63
N ARG A 111 4.17 -16.59 -26.31
CA ARG A 111 4.71 -17.77 -25.62
C ARG A 111 3.58 -18.60 -25.02
N SER A 112 3.86 -19.85 -24.67
CA SER A 112 2.90 -20.73 -24.00
C SER A 112 2.59 -20.24 -22.57
N SER A 113 1.42 -20.57 -22.03
CA SER A 113 1.08 -20.28 -20.63
C SER A 113 2.02 -20.99 -19.65
N ILE A 114 2.48 -22.19 -20.00
CA ILE A 114 3.47 -22.95 -19.22
C ILE A 114 4.77 -22.17 -19.10
N TRP A 115 5.30 -21.69 -20.23
CA TRP A 115 6.51 -20.85 -20.25
C TRP A 115 6.34 -19.60 -19.37
N LEU A 116 5.18 -18.94 -19.46
CA LEU A 116 4.87 -17.75 -18.68
C LEU A 116 4.88 -18.04 -17.17
N ARG A 117 4.16 -19.08 -16.72
CA ARG A 117 4.14 -19.48 -15.29
C ARG A 117 5.52 -19.88 -14.79
N TYR A 118 6.30 -20.59 -15.60
CA TYR A 118 7.67 -20.97 -15.22
C TYR A 118 8.57 -19.76 -15.04
N CYS A 119 8.54 -18.80 -15.97
CA CYS A 119 9.31 -17.57 -15.84
C CYS A 119 8.81 -16.72 -14.67
N ALA A 120 7.48 -16.58 -14.49
CA ALA A 120 6.85 -15.84 -13.40
C ALA A 120 7.31 -16.32 -12.03
N ARG A 121 7.22 -17.63 -11.78
CA ARG A 121 7.66 -18.26 -10.52
C ARG A 121 9.15 -18.14 -10.33
N ALA A 122 9.93 -18.46 -11.37
CA ALA A 122 11.38 -18.34 -11.33
C ALA A 122 11.82 -16.92 -10.91
N LEU A 123 11.25 -15.90 -11.54
CA LEU A 123 11.48 -14.49 -11.22
C LEU A 123 11.07 -14.15 -9.79
N PHE A 124 9.83 -14.49 -9.41
CA PHE A 124 9.28 -14.14 -8.10
C PHE A 124 10.08 -14.77 -6.97
N PHE A 125 10.35 -16.08 -7.04
CA PHE A 125 11.13 -16.76 -6.01
C PHE A 125 12.60 -16.33 -6.03
N SER A 126 13.21 -16.02 -7.19
CA SER A 126 14.57 -15.45 -7.24
C SER A 126 14.63 -14.12 -6.52
N ALA A 127 13.67 -13.24 -6.78
CA ALA A 127 13.59 -11.95 -6.11
C ALA A 127 13.36 -12.10 -4.60
N TRP A 128 12.52 -13.05 -4.18
CA TRP A 128 12.29 -13.37 -2.77
C TRP A 128 13.54 -13.95 -2.07
N HIS A 129 14.29 -14.83 -2.73
CA HIS A 129 15.54 -15.36 -2.19
C HIS A 129 16.60 -14.26 -2.04
N ILE A 130 16.74 -13.40 -3.05
CA ILE A 130 17.59 -12.21 -2.99
C ILE A 130 17.16 -11.35 -1.79
N PHE A 131 15.86 -11.05 -1.65
CA PHE A 131 15.32 -10.30 -0.51
C PHE A 131 15.81 -10.87 0.83
N ASN A 132 15.64 -12.18 1.02
CA ASN A 132 16.01 -12.87 2.26
C ASN A 132 17.53 -12.92 2.55
N GLN A 133 18.37 -13.07 1.52
CA GLN A 133 19.81 -13.25 1.72
C GLN A 133 20.56 -12.02 2.22
N HIS A 134 20.13 -10.81 1.84
CA HIS A 134 20.85 -9.60 2.24
C HIS A 134 20.20 -8.84 3.41
N GLY A 135 19.19 -9.45 4.05
CA GLY A 135 18.47 -8.88 5.19
C GLY A 135 17.79 -7.53 4.90
N ASN A 136 17.25 -6.90 5.95
CA ASN A 136 16.61 -5.57 5.93
C ASN A 136 17.60 -4.41 5.65
N VAL A 137 18.77 -4.66 5.06
CA VAL A 137 19.70 -3.59 4.67
C VAL A 137 19.05 -2.84 3.51
N SER A 138 18.34 -1.75 3.86
CA SER A 138 17.74 -0.72 2.99
C SER A 138 17.86 -1.05 1.51
N MET A 139 16.88 -1.80 0.99
CA MET A 139 16.81 -2.19 -0.42
C MET A 139 16.96 -0.99 -1.38
N ALA A 140 16.61 0.21 -0.91
CA ALA A 140 16.64 1.48 -1.62
C ALA A 140 17.97 1.94 -2.25
N THR A 141 19.15 1.41 -1.87
CA THR A 141 20.43 1.97 -2.35
C THR A 141 21.26 1.07 -3.28
N SER A 142 20.94 -0.21 -3.40
CA SER A 142 21.80 -1.15 -4.15
C SER A 142 21.06 -2.29 -4.86
N ARG A 143 19.72 -2.32 -4.81
CA ARG A 143 18.90 -3.33 -5.50
C ARG A 143 17.96 -2.62 -6.48
N GLY A 144 17.96 -3.08 -7.72
CA GLY A 144 16.98 -2.60 -8.71
C GLY A 144 15.56 -2.90 -8.24
N ARG A 145 14.57 -2.09 -8.63
CA ARG A 145 13.17 -2.40 -8.33
C ARG A 145 12.75 -3.63 -9.14
N PHE A 146 11.57 -4.18 -8.82
CA PHE A 146 11.11 -5.42 -9.46
C PHE A 146 11.10 -5.37 -11.00
N PRO A 147 10.66 -4.27 -11.66
CA PRO A 147 10.76 -4.14 -13.12
C PRO A 147 12.19 -4.28 -13.66
N GLU A 148 13.18 -3.67 -13.01
CA GLU A 148 14.59 -3.72 -13.37
C GLU A 148 15.14 -5.13 -13.17
N MET A 149 14.75 -5.80 -12.08
CA MET A 149 15.11 -7.21 -11.84
C MET A 149 14.58 -8.11 -12.95
N VAL A 150 13.32 -7.94 -13.37
CA VAL A 150 12.72 -8.70 -14.48
C VAL A 150 13.49 -8.41 -15.77
N TYR A 151 13.78 -7.13 -16.05
CA TYR A 151 14.52 -6.74 -17.25
C TYR A 151 15.90 -7.39 -17.32
N CYS A 152 16.66 -7.31 -16.23
CA CYS A 152 17.98 -7.91 -16.11
C CYS A 152 17.93 -9.44 -16.16
N TRP A 153 16.89 -10.08 -15.59
CA TRP A 153 16.77 -11.54 -15.60
C TRP A 153 16.64 -12.13 -17.01
N PHE A 154 15.96 -11.42 -17.92
CA PHE A 154 15.89 -11.78 -19.33
C PHE A 154 17.13 -11.38 -20.14
N SER A 155 18.01 -10.55 -19.59
CA SER A 155 19.20 -10.04 -20.27
C SER A 155 20.40 -10.88 -19.86
N ASP A 156 20.86 -11.76 -20.74
CA ASP A 156 22.09 -12.50 -20.50
C ASP A 156 23.29 -11.68 -21.01
N GLU A 157 24.18 -11.26 -20.10
CA GLU A 157 25.38 -10.51 -20.47
C GLU A 157 26.33 -11.33 -21.35
N GLU A 158 26.30 -12.66 -21.25
CA GLU A 158 27.20 -13.54 -21.99
C GLU A 158 26.72 -13.80 -23.43
N GLN A 159 25.43 -13.60 -23.72
CA GLN A 159 24.82 -13.90 -25.01
C GLN A 159 23.69 -12.93 -25.37
N ILE A 160 24.03 -11.65 -25.62
CA ILE A 160 23.04 -10.69 -26.13
C ILE A 160 22.52 -11.20 -27.48
N THR A 161 21.29 -11.71 -27.48
CA THR A 161 20.62 -12.15 -28.70
C THR A 161 19.37 -11.31 -28.96
N ASN A 162 19.00 -11.14 -30.23
CA ASN A 162 17.71 -10.51 -30.60
C ASN A 162 16.49 -11.21 -29.97
N ASN A 163 16.67 -12.43 -29.44
CA ASN A 163 15.60 -13.21 -28.83
C ASN A 163 15.23 -12.71 -27.42
N ASP A 164 16.13 -12.00 -26.75
CA ASP A 164 15.89 -11.54 -25.37
C ASP A 164 14.81 -10.46 -25.33
N ASP A 165 14.77 -9.56 -26.32
CA ASP A 165 13.73 -8.53 -26.38
C ASP A 165 12.38 -9.11 -26.78
N ASN A 166 12.37 -10.16 -27.61
CA ASN A 166 11.15 -10.91 -27.89
C ASN A 166 10.59 -11.57 -26.62
N ASP A 167 11.45 -12.17 -25.80
CA ASP A 167 10.99 -12.80 -24.56
C ASP A 167 10.54 -11.77 -23.51
N LYS A 168 11.19 -10.61 -23.42
CA LYS A 168 10.71 -9.51 -22.56
C LYS A 168 9.32 -9.02 -22.98
N TRP A 169 9.09 -8.81 -24.28
CA TRP A 169 7.78 -8.42 -24.79
C TRP A 169 6.73 -9.52 -24.59
N ALA A 170 7.08 -10.78 -24.87
CA ALA A 170 6.19 -11.92 -24.68
C ALA A 170 5.80 -12.09 -23.21
N PHE A 171 6.75 -11.91 -22.29
CA PHE A 171 6.50 -11.93 -20.86
C PHE A 171 5.54 -10.81 -20.43
N TYR A 172 5.79 -9.56 -20.85
CA TYR A 172 4.91 -8.45 -20.51
C TYR A 172 3.46 -8.66 -20.97
N TYR A 173 3.25 -8.99 -22.25
CA TYR A 173 1.90 -9.22 -22.77
C TYR A 173 1.26 -10.47 -22.20
N GLY A 174 2.04 -11.53 -22.00
CA GLY A 174 1.57 -12.78 -21.40
C GLY A 174 1.12 -12.60 -19.95
N ILE A 175 1.90 -11.91 -19.12
CA ILE A 175 1.53 -11.60 -17.73
C ILE A 175 0.33 -10.65 -17.68
N LYS A 176 0.23 -9.69 -18.59
CA LYS A 176 -0.95 -8.82 -18.70
C LYS A 176 -2.23 -9.60 -19.02
N LEU A 177 -2.14 -10.67 -19.80
CA LEU A 177 -3.29 -11.54 -20.07
C LEU A 177 -3.61 -12.39 -18.84
N LEU A 178 -2.59 -13.08 -18.30
CA LEU A 178 -2.70 -13.92 -17.10
C LEU A 178 -3.22 -13.16 -15.87
N SER A 179 -2.98 -11.85 -15.76
CA SER A 179 -3.44 -11.05 -14.62
C SER A 179 -4.94 -10.91 -14.51
N ASN A 180 -5.69 -11.19 -15.58
CA ASN A 180 -7.15 -11.23 -15.55
C ASN A 180 -7.70 -12.63 -15.27
N GLU A 181 -6.87 -13.66 -15.41
CA GLU A 181 -7.26 -15.07 -15.34
C GLU A 181 -6.85 -15.72 -14.01
N GLU A 182 -5.68 -15.35 -13.48
CA GLU A 182 -5.01 -16.06 -12.38
C GLU A 182 -4.44 -15.10 -11.33
N ALA A 183 -4.48 -15.52 -10.06
CA ALA A 183 -3.94 -14.75 -8.94
C ALA A 183 -2.42 -14.54 -9.05
N GLU A 184 -1.69 -15.54 -9.57
CA GLU A 184 -0.25 -15.47 -9.85
C GLU A 184 0.04 -14.38 -10.89
N GLY A 185 -0.66 -14.39 -12.02
CA GLY A 185 -0.52 -13.36 -13.06
C GLY A 185 -0.85 -11.97 -12.51
N TRP A 186 -1.87 -11.86 -11.66
CA TRP A 186 -2.25 -10.59 -11.03
C TRP A 186 -1.11 -10.05 -10.16
N LEU A 187 -0.57 -10.88 -9.27
CA LEU A 187 0.52 -10.48 -8.37
C LEU A 187 1.73 -9.99 -9.17
N LEU A 188 2.19 -10.79 -10.14
CA LEU A 188 3.35 -10.45 -10.97
C LEU A 188 3.13 -9.20 -11.80
N TYR A 189 1.92 -8.99 -12.33
CA TYR A 189 1.59 -7.78 -13.06
C TYR A 189 1.61 -6.53 -12.17
N GLN A 190 1.07 -6.61 -10.95
CA GLN A 190 1.14 -5.51 -9.98
C GLN A 190 2.58 -5.17 -9.58
N LEU A 191 3.42 -6.18 -9.36
CA LEU A 191 4.84 -5.99 -9.08
C LEU A 191 5.59 -5.36 -10.27
N LEU A 192 5.22 -5.74 -11.50
CA LEU A 192 5.79 -5.17 -12.73
C LEU A 192 5.31 -3.75 -13.01
N ASP A 193 4.08 -3.42 -12.60
CA ASP A 193 3.49 -2.08 -12.73
C ASP A 193 4.16 -1.07 -11.81
N ASP A 194 4.64 -1.52 -10.65
CA ASP A 194 5.36 -0.71 -9.65
C ASP A 194 4.56 0.56 -9.28
N THR A 195 3.22 0.45 -9.24
CA THR A 195 2.33 1.53 -8.82
C THR A 195 2.38 1.78 -7.33
N GLN A 196 2.50 0.68 -6.59
CA GLN A 196 2.46 0.64 -5.14
C GLN A 196 3.87 0.71 -4.54
N GLY A 197 4.90 0.92 -5.36
CA GLY A 197 6.28 1.06 -4.92
C GLY A 197 6.85 -0.15 -4.18
N GLU A 198 7.94 0.10 -3.44
CA GLU A 198 8.77 -0.94 -2.83
C GLU A 198 8.08 -1.65 -1.66
N HIS A 199 7.12 -0.97 -1.02
CA HIS A 199 6.40 -1.55 0.11
C HIS A 199 5.53 -2.75 -0.29
N PHE A 200 4.99 -2.74 -1.51
CA PHE A 200 4.13 -3.81 -2.01
C PHE A 200 4.97 -5.09 -2.27
N LEU A 201 6.14 -4.93 -2.89
CA LEU A 201 7.11 -6.02 -3.04
C LEU A 201 7.54 -6.57 -1.67
N SER A 202 7.92 -5.68 -0.75
CA SER A 202 8.36 -6.05 0.60
C SER A 202 7.30 -6.83 1.36
N PHE A 203 6.04 -6.38 1.32
CA PHE A 203 4.93 -7.05 1.99
C PHE A 203 4.61 -8.41 1.35
N SER A 204 4.72 -8.53 0.02
CA SER A 204 4.57 -9.82 -0.67
C SER A 204 5.63 -10.83 -0.22
N PHE A 205 6.88 -10.40 -0.06
CA PHE A 205 7.97 -11.27 0.41
C PHE A 205 7.88 -11.62 1.88
N ARG A 206 7.40 -10.68 2.72
CA ARG A 206 7.04 -10.99 4.10
C ARG A 206 5.93 -12.04 4.15
N THR A 207 4.89 -11.88 3.34
CA THR A 207 3.78 -12.85 3.23
C THR A 207 4.33 -14.24 2.91
N MET A 208 5.25 -14.34 1.95
CA MET A 208 5.94 -15.60 1.63
C MET A 208 6.77 -16.16 2.79
N ASN A 209 7.45 -15.31 3.56
CA ASN A 209 8.21 -15.74 4.74
C ASN A 209 7.32 -16.27 5.86
N VAL A 210 6.17 -15.63 6.11
CA VAL A 210 5.17 -16.10 7.07
C VAL A 210 4.60 -17.45 6.62
N ILE A 211 4.22 -17.58 5.35
CA ILE A 211 3.72 -18.85 4.82
C ILE A 211 4.78 -19.95 4.96
N LYS A 212 6.04 -19.67 4.59
CA LYS A 212 7.16 -20.61 4.78
C LYS A 212 7.29 -21.06 6.23
N LYS A 213 7.23 -20.12 7.18
CA LYS A 213 7.27 -20.41 8.63
C LYS A 213 6.15 -21.35 9.06
N HIS A 214 4.92 -21.14 8.58
CA HIS A 214 3.78 -22.00 8.93
C HIS A 214 3.78 -23.35 8.21
N MET A 215 4.33 -23.43 7.00
CA MET A 215 4.45 -24.67 6.22
C MET A 215 5.58 -25.58 6.70
N GLY A 216 6.68 -25.02 7.22
CA GLY A 216 7.82 -25.81 7.67
C GLY A 216 8.40 -26.67 6.53
N LEU A 217 8.55 -27.98 6.77
CA LEU A 217 9.16 -28.89 5.80
C LEU A 217 8.35 -29.06 4.51
N SER A 218 7.01 -28.94 4.57
CA SER A 218 6.17 -29.09 3.38
C SER A 218 6.36 -27.98 2.34
N TRP A 219 7.03 -26.88 2.73
CA TRP A 219 7.40 -25.80 1.82
C TRP A 219 8.35 -26.28 0.72
N GLU A 220 9.44 -26.96 1.11
CA GLU A 220 10.48 -27.39 0.18
C GLU A 220 9.97 -28.50 -0.75
N ASP A 221 9.15 -29.41 -0.22
CA ASP A 221 8.54 -30.50 -0.96
C ASP A 221 7.65 -30.01 -2.10
N GLN A 222 6.88 -28.92 -1.89
CA GLN A 222 5.99 -28.38 -2.91
C GLN A 222 6.72 -27.51 -3.94
N LEU A 223 7.68 -26.70 -3.51
CA LEU A 223 8.40 -25.79 -4.40
C LEU A 223 9.35 -26.51 -5.36
N GLY A 224 9.85 -27.69 -4.99
CA GLY A 224 10.75 -28.48 -5.83
C GLY A 224 11.98 -27.67 -6.24
N LEU A 225 12.19 -27.49 -7.56
CA LEU A 225 13.30 -26.69 -8.08
C LEU A 225 13.29 -25.24 -7.58
N TYR A 226 12.11 -24.66 -7.33
CA TYR A 226 12.02 -23.27 -6.89
C TYR A 226 12.57 -23.06 -5.47
N SER A 227 12.74 -24.13 -4.68
CA SER A 227 13.37 -24.02 -3.35
C SER A 227 14.91 -23.87 -3.42
N ARG A 228 15.54 -24.18 -4.56
CA ARG A 228 17.00 -24.29 -4.73
C ARG A 228 17.58 -23.14 -5.59
N ILE A 229 16.95 -21.98 -5.51
CA ILE A 229 16.98 -20.93 -6.54
C ILE A 229 18.23 -20.03 -6.59
N ASP A 230 19.26 -20.28 -5.80
CA ASP A 230 20.58 -19.66 -6.07
C ASP A 230 21.03 -19.89 -7.53
N ALA A 231 20.47 -20.92 -8.18
CA ALA A 231 20.60 -21.24 -9.60
C ALA A 231 19.76 -20.43 -10.61
N VAL A 232 18.88 -19.49 -10.22
CA VAL A 232 17.90 -18.84 -11.15
C VAL A 232 18.10 -17.32 -11.27
N ALA A 233 19.31 -16.84 -11.03
CA ALA A 233 19.68 -15.43 -11.20
C ALA A 233 19.44 -14.87 -12.63
N SER A 234 19.32 -15.73 -13.63
CA SER A 234 18.96 -15.36 -15.01
C SER A 234 18.08 -16.42 -15.66
N LYS A 235 17.38 -16.03 -16.74
CA LYS A 235 16.61 -16.93 -17.59
C LYS A 235 17.45 -18.07 -18.12
N PHE A 236 18.69 -17.79 -18.54
CA PHE A 236 19.60 -18.81 -19.09
C PHE A 236 19.90 -19.91 -18.07
N LYS A 237 20.30 -19.53 -16.85
CA LYS A 237 20.58 -20.52 -15.79
C LYS A 237 19.34 -21.33 -15.42
N PHE A 238 18.17 -20.70 -15.42
CA PHE A 238 16.90 -21.41 -15.23
C PHE A 238 16.62 -22.40 -16.36
N GLN A 239 16.84 -22.00 -17.62
CA GLN A 239 16.72 -22.88 -18.78
C GLN A 239 17.69 -24.06 -18.68
N GLU A 240 18.93 -23.84 -18.25
CA GLU A 240 19.90 -24.92 -18.02
C GLU A 240 19.45 -25.88 -16.92
N ALA A 241 18.92 -25.37 -15.81
CA ALA A 241 18.38 -26.20 -14.74
C ALA A 241 17.21 -27.08 -15.23
N VAL A 242 16.29 -26.52 -16.03
CA VAL A 242 15.17 -27.27 -16.61
C VAL A 242 15.65 -28.28 -17.66
N LYS A 243 16.64 -27.91 -18.49
CA LYS A 243 17.30 -28.84 -19.43
C LYS A 243 18.02 -29.98 -18.69
N GLY A 244 18.60 -29.72 -17.53
CA GLY A 244 19.19 -30.74 -16.65
C GLY A 244 18.19 -31.79 -16.17
N LEU A 245 16.89 -31.46 -16.17
CA LEU A 245 15.79 -32.41 -15.95
C LEU A 245 15.29 -33.10 -17.23
N GLY A 246 15.97 -32.87 -18.38
CA GLY A 246 15.59 -33.41 -19.68
C GLY A 246 14.36 -32.77 -20.30
N ARG A 247 14.07 -31.50 -19.98
CA ARG A 247 12.86 -30.79 -20.41
C ARG A 247 13.16 -29.41 -21.03
N SER A 248 12.15 -28.86 -21.72
CA SER A 248 12.14 -27.48 -22.21
C SER A 248 11.19 -26.61 -21.38
N LEU A 249 11.37 -25.28 -21.38
CA LEU A 249 10.45 -24.34 -20.72
C LEU A 249 9.04 -24.33 -21.33
N ASP A 250 8.91 -24.78 -22.58
CA ASP A 250 7.62 -24.87 -23.26
C ASP A 250 6.86 -26.18 -22.96
N GLU A 251 7.48 -27.10 -22.22
CA GLU A 251 6.89 -28.39 -21.87
C GLU A 251 6.55 -28.46 -20.38
N PRO A 252 5.46 -29.14 -20.00
CA PRO A 252 5.17 -29.39 -18.60
C PRO A 252 6.25 -30.28 -17.98
N VAL A 253 6.83 -29.81 -16.88
CA VAL A 253 7.80 -30.50 -16.03
C VAL A 253 7.03 -31.09 -14.84
N PRO A 254 6.90 -32.41 -14.70
CA PRO A 254 6.12 -33.04 -13.63
C PRO A 254 6.58 -32.68 -12.21
N SER A 255 7.86 -32.30 -12.03
CA SER A 255 8.41 -31.87 -10.75
C SER A 255 8.16 -30.40 -10.42
N LEU A 256 7.61 -29.61 -11.36
CA LEU A 256 7.15 -28.26 -11.13
C LEU A 256 5.62 -28.32 -10.98
N SER A 257 5.15 -28.29 -9.73
CA SER A 257 3.72 -28.36 -9.44
C SER A 257 2.97 -27.26 -10.18
N GLU A 258 1.84 -27.59 -10.80
CA GLU A 258 0.98 -26.58 -11.43
C GLU A 258 0.37 -25.62 -10.39
N ALA A 259 0.16 -26.08 -9.17
CA ALA A 259 -0.39 -25.30 -8.06
C ALA A 259 0.35 -25.60 -6.75
N PHE A 260 0.51 -24.60 -5.90
CA PHE A 260 1.01 -24.77 -4.53
C PHE A 260 -0.18 -24.68 -3.57
N TRP A 261 -0.30 -25.62 -2.66
CA TRP A 261 -1.45 -25.75 -1.78
C TRP A 261 -1.06 -25.48 -0.33
N LEU A 262 -1.81 -24.58 0.29
CA LEU A 262 -1.68 -24.21 1.70
C LEU A 262 -2.89 -24.79 2.45
N PRO A 263 -2.68 -25.65 3.47
CA PRO A 263 -3.77 -26.11 4.32
C PRO A 263 -4.47 -24.92 4.98
N SER A 264 -5.80 -24.92 5.02
CA SER A 264 -6.59 -23.78 5.51
C SER A 264 -6.20 -23.36 6.95
N GLU A 265 -5.93 -24.33 7.82
CA GLU A 265 -5.43 -24.07 9.19
C GLU A 265 -4.13 -23.24 9.20
N ARG A 266 -3.20 -23.53 8.28
CA ARG A 266 -1.94 -22.80 8.14
C ARG A 266 -2.14 -21.43 7.50
N ALA A 267 -3.11 -21.32 6.59
CA ALA A 267 -3.50 -20.05 5.98
C ALA A 267 -4.09 -19.08 7.02
N HIS A 268 -4.99 -19.55 7.89
CA HIS A 268 -5.52 -18.74 9.00
C HIS A 268 -4.41 -18.27 9.94
N ALA A 269 -3.54 -19.19 10.39
CA ALA A 269 -2.42 -18.82 11.27
C ALA A 269 -1.46 -17.82 10.60
N ALA A 270 -1.28 -17.90 9.28
CA ALA A 270 -0.49 -16.94 8.52
C ALA A 270 -1.16 -15.56 8.42
N LEU A 271 -2.49 -15.49 8.25
CA LEU A 271 -3.22 -14.21 8.32
C LEU A 271 -3.07 -13.58 9.69
N ASP A 272 -3.15 -14.40 10.75
CA ASP A 272 -3.00 -13.91 12.10
C ASP A 272 -1.62 -13.27 12.31
N ASP A 273 -0.54 -13.96 11.91
CA ASP A 273 0.84 -13.44 12.02
C ASP A 273 1.07 -12.19 11.16
N LEU A 274 0.44 -12.11 9.98
CA LEU A 274 0.55 -10.95 9.09
C LEU A 274 -0.14 -9.71 9.64
N PHE A 275 -1.35 -9.85 10.19
CA PHE A 275 -2.22 -8.73 10.47
C PHE A 275 -2.39 -8.42 11.97
N TYR A 276 -2.40 -9.40 12.88
CA TYR A 276 -2.44 -9.14 14.32
C TYR A 276 -1.13 -8.58 14.85
N SER A 277 0.00 -8.84 14.18
CA SER A 277 1.29 -8.52 14.79
C SER A 277 1.45 -7.01 15.00
N GLN A 278 1.19 -6.13 14.03
CA GLN A 278 1.37 -4.67 14.22
C GLN A 278 0.65 -3.75 13.22
N LEU A 279 0.15 -4.27 12.10
CA LEU A 279 -0.37 -3.45 11.01
C LEU A 279 -1.85 -3.15 11.17
N ILE A 280 -2.68 -4.16 11.42
CA ILE A 280 -4.14 -4.03 11.48
C ILE A 280 -4.60 -4.33 12.90
N LYS A 281 -5.01 -3.29 13.62
CA LYS A 281 -5.52 -3.45 14.99
C LYS A 281 -7.02 -3.73 15.05
N THR A 282 -7.75 -3.71 13.93
CA THR A 282 -9.20 -3.89 13.96
C THR A 282 -9.54 -5.39 13.86
N PRO A 283 -10.17 -5.98 14.89
CA PRO A 283 -10.56 -7.40 14.85
C PRO A 283 -11.52 -7.70 13.68
N THR A 284 -12.33 -6.73 13.29
CA THR A 284 -13.33 -6.85 12.23
C THR A 284 -12.72 -7.08 10.85
N GLU A 285 -11.62 -6.42 10.50
CA GLU A 285 -10.96 -6.62 9.20
C GLU A 285 -10.32 -8.02 9.12
N ILE A 286 -9.83 -8.54 10.25
CA ILE A 286 -9.27 -9.89 10.29
C ILE A 286 -10.39 -10.95 10.22
N GLU A 287 -11.51 -10.75 10.90
CA GLU A 287 -12.69 -11.62 10.79
C GLU A 287 -13.18 -11.72 9.33
N GLU A 288 -13.23 -10.59 8.61
CA GLU A 288 -13.57 -10.56 7.19
C GLU A 288 -12.57 -11.35 6.33
N LEU A 289 -11.27 -11.25 6.61
CA LEU A 289 -10.25 -12.05 5.90
C LEU A 289 -10.40 -13.55 6.16
N HIS A 290 -10.71 -13.94 7.39
CA HIS A 290 -10.98 -15.33 7.73
C HIS A 290 -12.24 -15.84 7.01
N GLN A 291 -13.29 -15.02 6.94
CA GLN A 291 -14.49 -15.36 6.18
C GLN A 291 -14.18 -15.54 4.69
N ASN A 292 -13.49 -14.60 4.07
CA ASN A 292 -13.09 -14.67 2.66
C ASN A 292 -12.25 -15.93 2.38
N LEU A 293 -11.34 -16.29 3.29
CA LEU A 293 -10.55 -17.52 3.18
C LEU A 293 -11.42 -18.80 3.30
N ASN A 294 -12.40 -18.80 4.19
CA ASN A 294 -13.36 -19.90 4.32
C ASN A 294 -14.18 -20.06 3.03
N GLU A 295 -14.61 -18.96 2.42
CA GLU A 295 -15.34 -18.97 1.16
C GLU A 295 -14.50 -19.56 0.02
N LEU A 296 -13.20 -19.23 -0.05
CA LEU A 296 -12.26 -19.79 -1.01
C LEU A 296 -12.04 -21.31 -0.84
N THR A 297 -12.26 -21.85 0.36
CA THR A 297 -11.98 -23.25 0.70
C THR A 297 -13.23 -24.12 0.90
N ALA A 298 -14.43 -23.53 0.88
CA ALA A 298 -15.69 -24.18 1.26
C ALA A 298 -16.01 -25.48 0.50
N ASN A 299 -15.55 -25.62 -0.74
CA ASN A 299 -15.85 -26.76 -1.61
C ASN A 299 -14.74 -27.83 -1.66
N LEU A 300 -13.66 -27.66 -0.89
CA LEU A 300 -12.48 -28.52 -0.95
C LEU A 300 -12.39 -29.41 0.29
N SER A 301 -12.13 -30.70 0.08
CA SER A 301 -11.90 -31.68 1.15
C SER A 301 -10.63 -32.48 0.83
N PRO A 302 -9.51 -32.28 1.57
CA PRO A 302 -9.34 -31.34 2.69
C PRO A 302 -9.34 -29.86 2.26
N PRO A 303 -9.70 -28.92 3.16
CA PRO A 303 -9.73 -27.50 2.85
C PRO A 303 -8.31 -26.97 2.66
N ASN A 304 -7.96 -26.70 1.41
CA ASN A 304 -6.69 -26.10 1.01
C ASN A 304 -6.96 -24.87 0.16
N VAL A 305 -6.11 -23.86 0.28
CA VAL A 305 -6.13 -22.67 -0.58
C VAL A 305 -4.90 -22.70 -1.49
N GLU A 306 -5.06 -22.28 -2.74
CA GLU A 306 -3.93 -22.12 -3.65
C GLU A 306 -3.06 -20.93 -3.18
N LEU A 307 -1.74 -21.10 -3.19
CA LEU A 307 -0.76 -20.18 -2.61
C LEU A 307 -0.89 -18.75 -3.14
N PHE A 308 -0.93 -18.57 -4.47
CA PHE A 308 -0.99 -17.23 -5.05
C PHE A 308 -2.36 -16.58 -4.84
N SER A 309 -3.42 -17.36 -4.73
CA SER A 309 -4.76 -16.91 -4.35
C SER A 309 -4.77 -16.40 -2.91
N PHE A 310 -4.12 -17.11 -1.99
CA PHE A 310 -3.92 -16.65 -0.61
C PHE A 310 -3.07 -15.37 -0.55
N VAL A 311 -1.94 -15.33 -1.29
CA VAL A 311 -1.10 -14.13 -1.35
C VAL A 311 -1.90 -12.95 -1.92
N GLN A 312 -2.67 -13.15 -3.00
CA GLN A 312 -3.52 -12.11 -3.57
C GLN A 312 -4.54 -11.58 -2.54
N LEU A 313 -5.19 -12.45 -1.77
CA LEU A 313 -6.10 -12.05 -0.70
C LEU A 313 -5.39 -11.13 0.31
N ALA A 314 -4.23 -11.56 0.83
CA ALA A 314 -3.44 -10.79 1.78
C ALA A 314 -2.96 -9.45 1.17
N MET A 315 -2.48 -9.45 -0.08
CA MET A 315 -2.02 -8.23 -0.76
C MET A 315 -3.16 -7.22 -0.97
N LYS A 316 -4.36 -7.68 -1.35
CA LYS A 316 -5.53 -6.79 -1.52
C LYS A 316 -5.96 -6.16 -0.21
N ALA A 317 -5.98 -6.93 0.87
CA ALA A 317 -6.26 -6.43 2.21
C ALA A 317 -5.25 -5.36 2.64
N TYR A 318 -3.96 -5.65 2.43
CA TYR A 318 -2.89 -4.69 2.68
C TYR A 318 -3.03 -3.41 1.85
N LEU A 319 -3.39 -3.50 0.56
CA LEU A 319 -3.60 -2.33 -0.28
C LEU A 319 -4.77 -1.47 0.21
N ALA A 320 -5.90 -2.08 0.55
CA ALA A 320 -7.05 -1.37 1.11
C ALA A 320 -6.66 -0.62 2.39
N GLN A 321 -5.88 -1.28 3.26
CA GLN A 321 -5.37 -0.66 4.47
C GLN A 321 -4.40 0.50 4.18
N MET A 322 -3.46 0.30 3.25
CA MET A 322 -2.51 1.34 2.86
C MET A 322 -3.22 2.55 2.27
N GLN A 323 -4.27 2.35 1.47
CA GLN A 323 -5.10 3.43 0.97
C GLN A 323 -5.75 4.23 2.10
N LYS A 324 -6.30 3.57 3.12
CA LYS A 324 -6.83 4.24 4.33
C LYS A 324 -5.74 5.05 5.05
N HIS A 325 -4.55 4.47 5.23
CA HIS A 325 -3.42 5.15 5.86
C HIS A 325 -2.93 6.36 5.06
N PHE A 326 -2.80 6.25 3.74
CA PHE A 326 -2.39 7.36 2.88
C PHE A 326 -3.43 8.49 2.88
N THR A 327 -4.72 8.14 2.85
CA THR A 327 -5.82 9.10 2.96
C THR A 327 -5.77 9.86 4.29
N LEU A 328 -5.59 9.14 5.40
CA LEU A 328 -5.43 9.75 6.72
C LEU A 328 -4.21 10.67 6.79
N LEU A 329 -3.06 10.19 6.31
CA LEU A 329 -1.83 10.97 6.28
C LEU A 329 -2.02 12.25 5.45
N ARG A 330 -2.68 12.15 4.29
CA ARG A 330 -2.98 13.31 3.45
C ARG A 330 -3.86 14.31 4.19
N LEU A 331 -4.93 13.83 4.82
CA LEU A 331 -5.82 14.66 5.63
C LEU A 331 -5.04 15.37 6.74
N MET A 332 -4.14 14.68 7.44
CA MET A 332 -3.31 15.28 8.48
C MET A 332 -2.36 16.36 7.94
N PHE A 333 -1.79 16.17 6.74
CA PHE A 333 -0.99 17.19 6.05
C PHE A 333 -1.84 18.43 5.71
N ASP A 334 -2.98 18.23 5.06
CA ASP A 334 -3.88 19.31 4.63
C ASP A 334 -4.46 20.08 5.84
N THR A 335 -4.75 19.38 6.95
CA THR A 335 -5.23 20.01 8.19
C THR A 335 -4.11 20.79 8.88
N SER A 336 -2.88 20.27 8.87
CA SER A 336 -1.73 20.93 9.51
C SER A 336 -1.27 22.17 8.76
N SER A 337 -1.34 22.17 7.43
CA SER A 337 -0.98 23.35 6.62
C SER A 337 -2.01 24.47 6.73
N ASN A 338 -3.30 24.11 6.84
CA ASN A 338 -4.41 25.07 6.76
C ASN A 338 -4.96 25.46 8.15
N GLY A 339 -4.44 24.87 9.24
CA GLY A 339 -4.80 25.17 10.64
C GLY A 339 -6.15 24.61 11.10
N THR A 340 -7.12 24.43 10.18
CA THR A 340 -8.40 23.76 10.39
C THR A 340 -8.92 23.26 9.03
N LEU A 341 -9.57 22.10 8.98
CA LEU A 341 -10.39 21.68 7.83
C LEU A 341 -11.53 22.69 7.68
N THR A 342 -11.27 23.76 6.95
CA THR A 342 -12.29 24.74 6.61
C THR A 342 -13.18 24.10 5.55
N ASP A 343 -14.49 24.39 5.61
CA ASP A 343 -15.58 23.83 4.80
C ASP A 343 -15.46 24.13 3.27
N PHE A 344 -14.24 24.15 2.70
CA PHE A 344 -13.96 24.30 1.26
C PHE A 344 -14.35 23.09 0.41
N TYR A 345 -15.13 22.17 0.96
CA TYR A 345 -15.83 21.14 0.20
C TYR A 345 -17.20 21.62 -0.30
N GLU A 346 -17.65 22.82 0.06
CA GLU A 346 -18.79 23.46 -0.61
C GLU A 346 -18.43 23.79 -2.06
N GLU A 347 -19.32 23.41 -2.99
CA GLU A 347 -19.23 23.65 -4.43
C GLU A 347 -18.74 25.08 -4.77
N PRO A 348 -17.98 25.24 -5.87
CA PRO A 348 -17.37 26.53 -6.22
C PRO A 348 -18.45 27.58 -6.50
N ARG A 349 -18.78 28.39 -5.49
CA ARG A 349 -19.57 29.61 -5.67
C ARG A 349 -18.62 30.74 -6.06
N ASP A 350 -18.66 31.08 -7.34
CA ASP A 350 -18.33 32.39 -7.94
C ASP A 350 -17.16 33.17 -7.32
N LEU A 351 -16.04 32.50 -7.04
CA LEU A 351 -14.79 33.19 -6.74
C LEU A 351 -14.17 33.71 -8.05
N PRO A 352 -13.64 34.96 -8.05
CA PRO A 352 -13.06 35.55 -9.25
C PRO A 352 -11.91 34.68 -9.80
N PRO A 353 -11.81 34.50 -11.13
CA PRO A 353 -10.95 33.51 -11.80
C PRO A 353 -9.44 33.83 -11.77
N SER A 354 -8.95 34.60 -10.80
CA SER A 354 -7.57 35.12 -10.77
C SER A 354 -6.78 34.78 -9.52
N THR A 355 -7.26 33.88 -8.67
CA THR A 355 -6.46 33.38 -7.54
C THR A 355 -6.13 31.93 -7.82
N GLU A 356 -5.03 31.71 -8.54
CA GLU A 356 -4.37 30.41 -8.61
C GLU A 356 -3.95 30.03 -7.17
N PHE A 357 -4.86 29.40 -6.42
CA PHE A 357 -4.51 28.71 -5.18
C PHE A 357 -3.78 27.41 -5.55
N ASP A 358 -2.61 27.56 -6.16
CA ASP A 358 -1.71 26.47 -6.54
C ASP A 358 -0.56 26.34 -5.51
N VAL A 359 -0.85 26.65 -4.25
CA VAL A 359 0.11 26.43 -3.17
C VAL A 359 -0.19 25.06 -2.60
N ASN A 360 0.53 24.05 -3.10
CA ASN A 360 0.57 22.75 -2.45
C ASN A 360 0.79 22.95 -0.95
N PRO A 361 -0.02 22.34 -0.07
CA PRO A 361 0.09 22.52 1.36
C PRO A 361 1.48 22.10 1.85
N ILE A 362 2.17 23.03 2.50
CA ILE A 362 3.52 22.83 3.05
C ILE A 362 3.41 22.73 4.57
N ILE A 363 4.13 21.79 5.17
CA ILE A 363 4.23 21.65 6.63
C ILE A 363 5.68 21.74 7.09
N GLY A 364 5.89 22.29 8.29
CA GLY A 364 7.20 22.34 8.94
C GLY A 364 7.58 21.02 9.63
N PHE A 365 8.81 20.96 10.12
CA PHE A 365 9.32 19.80 10.85
C PHE A 365 8.53 19.46 12.13
N PRO A 366 8.14 20.43 12.99
CA PRO A 366 7.35 20.14 14.20
C PRO A 366 6.00 19.52 13.88
N GLU A 367 5.33 19.96 12.82
CA GLU A 367 4.06 19.42 12.35
C GLU A 367 4.25 17.99 11.84
N LEU A 368 5.24 17.76 10.98
CA LEU A 368 5.54 16.40 10.51
C LEU A 368 5.82 15.45 11.68
N GLN A 369 6.61 15.89 12.66
CA GLN A 369 6.91 15.09 13.85
C GLN A 369 5.63 14.67 14.58
N LYS A 370 4.68 15.59 14.78
CA LYS A 370 3.38 15.27 15.40
C LYS A 370 2.60 14.25 14.58
N ILE A 371 2.52 14.44 13.26
CA ILE A 371 1.83 13.52 12.35
C ILE A 371 2.44 12.12 12.44
N MET A 372 3.76 12.01 12.25
CA MET A 372 4.45 10.72 12.25
C MET A 372 4.40 10.03 13.61
N LYS A 373 4.45 10.78 14.73
CA LYS A 373 4.31 10.20 16.07
C LYS A 373 2.89 9.75 16.41
N THR A 374 1.88 10.34 15.76
CA THR A 374 0.50 9.91 15.90
C THR A 374 0.26 8.59 15.17
N LEU A 375 0.78 8.46 13.95
CA LEU A 375 0.63 7.25 13.13
C LEU A 375 1.60 6.12 13.55
N TRP A 376 2.84 6.47 13.89
CA TRP A 376 3.90 5.56 14.28
C TRP A 376 4.59 6.04 15.57
N PRO A 377 4.00 5.79 16.76
CA PRO A 377 4.53 6.25 18.04
C PRO A 377 5.99 5.83 18.29
N ASN A 378 6.36 4.66 17.79
CA ASN A 378 7.69 4.04 17.94
C ASN A 378 8.75 4.57 16.96
N LEU A 379 8.40 5.50 16.06
CA LEU A 379 9.36 6.05 15.11
C LEU A 379 10.36 6.96 15.81
N SER A 380 11.67 6.75 15.62
CA SER A 380 12.67 7.56 16.32
C SER A 380 12.76 8.97 15.74
N MET A 381 13.19 9.95 16.56
CA MET A 381 13.40 11.32 16.08
C MET A 381 14.43 11.41 14.96
N LYS A 382 15.44 10.53 14.99
CA LYS A 382 16.46 10.42 13.94
C LYS A 382 15.82 10.05 12.61
N GLU A 383 14.92 9.07 12.60
CA GLU A 383 14.24 8.62 11.38
C GLU A 383 13.32 9.70 10.81
N ILE A 384 12.53 10.35 11.66
CA ILE A 384 11.67 11.48 11.28
C ILE A 384 12.52 12.59 10.64
N SER A 385 13.65 12.95 11.26
CA SER A 385 14.56 13.99 10.74
C SER A 385 15.17 13.63 9.39
N ILE A 386 15.47 12.35 9.17
CA ILE A 386 16.03 11.87 7.90
C ILE A 386 14.99 11.95 6.80
N VAL A 387 13.76 11.50 7.07
CA VAL A 387 12.65 11.56 6.10
C VAL A 387 12.32 13.01 5.75
N TYR A 388 12.25 13.90 6.74
CA TYR A 388 12.03 15.33 6.50
C TYR A 388 13.11 15.94 5.61
N ARG A 389 14.38 15.68 5.92
CA ARG A 389 15.51 16.19 5.14
C ARG A 389 15.45 15.70 3.70
N GLU A 390 15.14 14.42 3.48
CA GLU A 390 15.04 13.87 2.12
C GLU A 390 13.83 14.42 1.36
N ALA A 391 12.70 14.62 2.01
CA ALA A 391 11.54 15.27 1.42
C ALA A 391 11.88 16.71 1.00
N HIS A 392 12.57 17.45 1.87
CA HIS A 392 13.05 18.79 1.57
C HIS A 392 14.04 18.79 0.39
N ASP A 393 14.98 17.84 0.33
CA ASP A 393 15.93 17.70 -0.79
C ASP A 393 15.24 17.31 -2.11
N ILE A 394 14.13 16.54 -2.06
CA ILE A 394 13.30 16.21 -3.23
C ILE A 394 12.58 17.46 -3.75
N MET A 395 12.01 18.25 -2.84
CA MET A 395 11.30 19.48 -3.18
C MET A 395 12.25 20.58 -3.69
N TYR A 396 13.47 20.64 -3.14
CA TYR A 396 14.49 21.63 -3.48
C TYR A 396 15.80 20.95 -3.95
N PRO A 397 15.84 20.47 -5.20
CA PRO A 397 16.99 19.76 -5.72
C PRO A 397 18.24 20.64 -5.75
N ARG A 398 19.43 20.00 -5.79
CA ARG A 398 20.74 20.69 -5.73
C ARG A 398 20.94 21.81 -6.74
N SER A 399 20.26 21.75 -7.88
CA SER A 399 20.27 22.80 -8.91
C SER A 399 19.67 24.14 -8.44
N GLN A 400 18.93 24.14 -7.34
CA GLN A 400 18.32 25.32 -6.74
C GLN A 400 19.05 25.82 -5.47
N TRP A 401 20.18 25.21 -5.11
CA TRP A 401 20.97 25.64 -3.95
C TRP A 401 21.41 27.09 -4.09
N GLY A 402 21.21 27.87 -3.02
CA GLY A 402 21.50 29.31 -2.98
C GLY A 402 20.30 30.22 -3.30
N LYS A 403 19.15 29.65 -3.69
CA LYS A 403 17.86 30.37 -3.71
C LYS A 403 17.19 30.28 -2.34
N PRO A 404 16.42 31.30 -1.91
CA PRO A 404 15.60 31.18 -0.71
C PRO A 404 14.59 30.04 -0.91
N THR A 405 14.60 29.07 0.00
CA THR A 405 13.62 27.99 0.06
C THR A 405 12.56 28.32 1.10
N ILE A 406 11.34 27.85 0.87
CA ILE A 406 10.28 27.94 1.88
C ILE A 406 10.60 26.91 2.96
N ASP A 407 10.42 27.26 4.23
CA ASP A 407 10.61 26.30 5.31
C ASP A 407 9.43 25.32 5.35
N GLY A 408 9.68 24.09 4.93
CA GLY A 408 8.72 23.00 4.99
C GLY A 408 8.83 22.02 3.83
N ILE A 409 7.93 21.05 3.81
CA ILE A 409 7.82 20.01 2.78
C ILE A 409 6.37 19.85 2.32
N SER A 410 6.18 19.49 1.05
CA SER A 410 4.86 19.09 0.54
C SER A 410 4.58 17.62 0.82
N PHE A 411 3.31 17.23 0.78
CA PHE A 411 2.91 15.83 0.93
C PHE A 411 3.56 14.91 -0.12
N GLU A 412 3.63 15.34 -1.38
CA GLU A 412 4.21 14.54 -2.47
C GLU A 412 5.70 14.28 -2.25
N SER A 413 6.43 15.31 -1.78
CA SER A 413 7.85 15.18 -1.44
C SER A 413 8.06 14.25 -0.23
N PHE A 414 7.16 14.30 0.76
CA PHE A 414 7.15 13.38 1.89
C PHE A 414 6.92 11.95 1.43
N VAL A 415 5.89 11.68 0.62
CA VAL A 415 5.56 10.33 0.14
C VAL A 415 6.73 9.74 -0.65
N ALA A 416 7.36 10.53 -1.51
CA ALA A 416 8.55 10.10 -2.26
C ALA A 416 9.74 9.78 -1.35
N ALA A 417 9.98 10.57 -0.29
CA ALA A 417 11.03 10.28 0.69
C ALA A 417 10.70 9.05 1.55
N ALA A 418 9.44 8.91 1.98
CA ALA A 418 8.96 7.79 2.77
C ALA A 418 9.05 6.46 2.00
N ASP A 419 8.70 6.46 0.71
CA ASP A 419 8.85 5.31 -0.19
C ASP A 419 10.33 4.90 -0.34
N ARG A 420 11.22 5.86 -0.63
CA ARG A 420 12.68 5.62 -0.69
C ARG A 420 13.26 5.06 0.61
N ARG A 421 12.60 5.28 1.74
CA ARG A 421 13.03 4.79 3.05
C ARG A 421 12.30 3.52 3.47
N CYS A 422 11.43 2.97 2.62
CA CYS A 422 10.59 1.83 2.97
C CYS A 422 9.80 2.11 4.26
N LEU A 423 9.44 3.37 4.55
CA LEU A 423 8.81 3.74 5.82
C LEU A 423 7.51 2.96 6.04
N PHE A 424 6.73 2.78 4.96
CA PHE A 424 5.45 2.09 4.98
C PHE A 424 5.58 0.57 5.11
N SER A 425 6.73 -0.02 4.74
CA SER A 425 6.98 -1.46 4.84
C SER A 425 7.72 -1.87 6.10
N GLN A 426 8.25 -0.91 6.88
CA GLN A 426 8.85 -1.18 8.19
C GLN A 426 7.77 -1.57 9.20
N ILE A 427 7.37 -2.83 9.14
CA ILE A 427 6.67 -3.49 10.23
C ILE A 427 7.75 -3.77 11.27
N ARG A 428 7.85 -2.88 12.26
CA ARG A 428 8.92 -2.89 13.25
C ARG A 428 8.72 -4.05 14.20
N GLU A 429 9.25 -5.23 13.91
CA GLU A 429 9.38 -6.29 14.92
C GLU A 429 9.92 -5.66 16.22
N GLU A 430 9.06 -5.52 17.22
CA GLU A 430 9.46 -5.07 18.55
C GLU A 430 10.27 -6.23 19.11
N HIS A 431 11.60 -6.08 19.08
CA HIS A 431 12.52 -7.01 19.74
C HIS A 431 12.42 -6.88 21.26
#